data_AF-A0AAW5KGC3-F1
#
_entry.id   AF-A0AAW5KGC3-F1
#
_cell.length_a   1.000
_cell.length_b   1.000
_cell.length_c   1.000
_cell.angle_alpha   90.00
_cell.angle_beta   90.00
_cell.angle_gamma   90.00
#
_symmetry.space_group_name_H-M   'P 1'
#
loop_
_entity.id
_entity.type
_entity.pdbx_description
1 polymer ?
#
loop_
_entity_poly.entity_id
_entity_poly.type
_entity_poly.pdbx_seq_one_letter_code
_entity_poly.pdbx_strand_id
1 'polypeptide(L)' 'MQEMGVLVDTREQVWDHIEDTLGKKKIPVQRGKLPCGDYTALLPDEQGGFLSLEDEVVIERK' A
#
# COMPACT_ATOMS: atom_id res chain seq x y z
N MET A 1 -7.60 17.35 2.31
CA MET A 1 -7.40 16.38 1.22
C MET A 1 -6.73 15.18 1.85
N GLN A 2 -7.37 14.01 1.86
CA GLN A 2 -6.71 12.81 2.36
C GLN A 2 -5.62 12.38 1.36
N GLU A 3 -4.50 11.88 1.89
CA GLU A 3 -3.36 11.44 1.09
C GLU A 3 -3.58 9.98 0.64
N MET A 4 -3.03 9.62 -0.52
CA MET A 4 -3.02 8.23 -0.99
C MET A 4 -2.18 7.36 -0.06
N GLY A 5 -2.60 6.12 0.14
CA GLY A 5 -1.88 5.12 0.91
C GLY A 5 -1.26 4.04 0.03
N VAL A 6 -0.63 3.07 0.70
CA VAL A 6 -0.07 1.86 0.08
C VAL A 6 -0.61 0.64 0.82
N LEU A 7 -1.07 -0.36 0.08
CA LEU A 7 -1.36 -1.68 0.59
C LEU A 7 -0.18 -2.59 0.25
N VAL A 8 0.40 -3.20 1.28
CA VAL A 8 1.56 -4.10 1.18
C VAL A 8 1.11 -5.55 1.36
N ASP A 9 1.53 -6.43 0.47
CA ASP A 9 1.24 -7.86 0.58
C ASP A 9 1.86 -8.45 1.86
N THR A 10 1.09 -9.28 2.56
CA THR A 10 1.55 -9.96 3.79
C THR A 10 2.75 -10.89 3.59
N ARG A 11 2.97 -11.40 2.37
CA ARG A 11 4.09 -12.27 2.02
C ARG A 11 5.37 -11.49 1.73
N GLU A 12 5.31 -10.17 1.56
CA GLU A 12 6.50 -9.35 1.37
C GLU A 12 7.34 -9.39 2.66
N GLN A 13 8.49 -10.06 2.59
CA GLN A 13 9.34 -10.34 3.75
C GLN A 13 10.41 -9.26 3.98
N VAL A 14 10.77 -8.50 2.94
CA VAL A 14 11.88 -7.54 2.99
C VAL A 14 11.34 -6.13 2.74
N TRP A 15 10.73 -5.53 3.77
CA TRP A 15 10.05 -4.25 3.64
C TRP A 15 10.32 -3.25 4.77
N ASP A 16 11.09 -3.57 5.82
CA ASP A 16 11.34 -2.65 6.95
C ASP A 16 11.91 -1.29 6.50
N HIS A 17 12.80 -1.29 5.50
CA HIS A 17 13.34 -0.07 4.89
C HIS A 17 12.30 0.72 4.09
N ILE A 18 11.33 0.02 3.50
CA ILE A 18 10.18 0.62 2.81
C ILE A 18 9.22 1.20 3.83
N GLU A 19 8.89 0.46 4.90
CA GLU A 19 8.07 0.93 6.02
C GLU A 19 8.63 2.21 6.63
N ASP A 20 9.92 2.23 6.97
CA ASP A 20 10.61 3.41 7.51
C ASP A 20 10.55 4.59 6.53
N THR A 21 10.77 4.34 5.23
CA THR A 21 10.71 5.39 4.20
C THR A 21 9.30 5.95 4.04
N LEU A 22 8.28 5.09 4.00
CA LEU A 22 6.87 5.49 3.88
C LEU A 22 6.41 6.24 5.14
N GLY A 23 6.80 5.77 6.32
CA GLY A 23 6.54 6.43 7.60
C GLY A 23 7.15 7.83 7.69
N LYS A 24 8.41 8.00 7.25
CA LYS A 24 9.06 9.32 7.16
C LYS A 24 8.33 10.29 6.23
N LYS A 25 7.73 9.76 5.17
CA LYS A 25 6.90 10.52 4.23
C LYS A 25 5.46 10.69 4.68
N LYS A 26 5.07 10.12 5.83
CA LYS A 26 3.71 10.11 6.38
C LYS A 26 2.67 9.48 5.45
N ILE A 27 3.11 8.58 4.57
CA ILE A 27 2.22 7.84 3.67
C ILE A 27 1.51 6.76 4.49
N PRO A 28 0.17 6.71 4.49
CA PRO A 28 -0.59 5.66 5.15
C PRO A 28 -0.23 4.29 4.56
N VAL A 29 0.01 3.31 5.43
CA VAL A 29 0.31 1.94 5.03
C VAL A 29 -0.69 0.98 5.66
N GLN A 30 -1.22 0.08 4.85
CA GLN A 30 -1.99 -1.08 5.31
C GLN A 30 -1.30 -2.36 4.85
N ARG A 31 -1.53 -3.45 5.60
CA ARG A 31 -1.08 -4.78 5.22
C ARG A 31 -2.27 -5.66 4.92
N GLY A 32 -2.20 -6.39 3.82
CA GLY A 32 -3.26 -7.30 3.38
C GLY A 32 -2.72 -8.35 2.42
N LYS A 33 -3.56 -9.29 2.01
CA LYS A 33 -3.16 -10.29 1.02
C LYS A 33 -3.61 -9.81 -0.35
N LEU A 34 -2.66 -9.60 -1.26
CA LEU A 34 -2.92 -9.32 -2.65
C LEU A 34 -3.05 -10.63 -3.43
N PRO A 35 -3.88 -10.68 -4.48
CA PRO A 35 -3.92 -11.82 -5.39
C PRO A 35 -2.57 -12.03 -6.11
N CYS A 36 -1.90 -10.94 -6.48
CA CYS A 36 -0.59 -10.90 -7.12
C CYS A 36 0.18 -9.61 -6.76
N GLY A 37 1.51 -9.61 -6.96
CA GLY A 37 2.38 -8.51 -6.60
C GLY A 37 2.61 -8.30 -5.12
N ASP A 38 3.39 -7.27 -4.81
CA ASP A 38 3.86 -6.96 -3.46
C ASP A 38 3.23 -5.68 -2.91
N TYR A 39 2.86 -4.73 -3.79
CA TYR A 39 2.27 -3.46 -3.40
C TYR A 39 1.16 -3.03 -4.35
N THR A 40 0.16 -2.33 -3.83
CA THR A 40 -0.80 -1.54 -4.61
C THR A 40 -1.08 -0.20 -3.93
N ALA A 41 -1.66 0.74 -4.67
CA ALA A 41 -2.07 2.03 -4.13
C ALA A 41 -3.43 1.94 -3.44
N LEU A 42 -3.60 2.77 -2.40
CA LEU A 42 -4.87 2.99 -1.73
C LEU A 42 -5.35 4.41 -2.02
N LEU A 43 -6.53 4.54 -2.62
CA LEU A 43 -7.18 5.84 -2.80
C LEU A 43 -8.07 6.15 -1.59
N PRO A 44 -8.00 7.35 -1.01
CA PRO A 44 -8.91 7.72 0.05
C PRO A 44 -10.34 7.83 -0.49
N ASP A 45 -11.30 7.29 0.27
CA ASP A 45 -12.72 7.44 -0.03
C ASP A 45 -13.35 8.63 0.74
N GLU A 46 -14.58 8.99 0.39
CA GLU A 46 -15.30 10.09 1.04
C GLU A 46 -15.72 9.79 2.50
N GLN A 47 -15.64 8.53 2.92
CA GLN A 47 -16.06 8.04 4.24
C GLN A 47 -14.89 7.93 5.22
N GLY A 48 -13.68 8.32 4.80
CA GLY A 48 -12.48 8.26 5.62
C GLY A 48 -11.75 6.92 5.57
N GLY A 49 -12.18 6.00 4.70
CA GLY A 49 -11.53 4.73 4.40
C GLY A 49 -10.62 4.81 3.18
N PHE A 50 -10.31 3.63 2.62
CA PHE A 50 -9.48 3.47 1.44
C PHE A 50 -10.06 2.45 0.48
N LEU A 51 -9.95 2.74 -0.81
CA LEU A 51 -10.19 1.82 -1.92
C LEU A 51 -8.86 1.26 -2.42
N SER A 52 -8.76 -0.06 -2.53
CA SER A 52 -7.61 -0.76 -3.15
C SER A 52 -7.67 -0.63 -4.66
N LEU A 53 -6.51 -0.43 -5.30
CA LEU A 53 -6.34 -0.47 -6.75
C LEU A 53 -5.67 -1.78 -7.22
N GLU A 54 -5.83 -2.88 -6.48
CA GLU A 54 -5.17 -4.15 -6.80
C GLU A 54 -5.58 -4.75 -8.15
N ASP A 55 -6.73 -4.35 -8.70
CA ASP A 55 -7.20 -4.79 -10.01
C ASP A 55 -6.63 -3.92 -11.17
N GLU A 56 -6.15 -2.72 -10.87
CA GLU A 56 -5.68 -1.74 -11.86
C GLU A 56 -4.17 -1.49 -11.83
N VAL A 57 -3.59 -1.42 -10.63
CA VAL A 57 -2.19 -1.04 -10.40
C VAL A 57 -1.57 -1.93 -9.35
N VAL A 58 -0.59 -2.71 -9.77
CA VAL A 58 0.18 -3.58 -8.89
C VAL A 58 1.67 -3.40 -9.17
N ILE A 59 2.47 -3.40 -8.10
CA ILE A 59 3.93 -3.30 -8.16
C ILE A 59 4.51 -4.62 -7.65
N GLU A 60 5.36 -5.22 -8.47
CA GLU A 60 6.19 -6.37 -8.11
C GLU A 60 7.62 -5.88 -7.84
N ARG A 61 8.17 -6.20 -6.68
CA ARG A 61 9.54 -5.87 -6.28
C ARG A 61 10.45 -7.08 -6.56
N LYS A 62 11.62 -6.82 -7.12
CA LYS A 62 12.63 -7.84 -7.47
C LYS A 62 14.01 -7.47 -6.96
#